data_AF-A0AA85KIY0-F1
#
_entry.id   AF-A0AA85KIY0-F1
#
_cell.length_a   1.000
_cell.length_b   1.000
_cell.length_c   1.000
_cell.angle_alpha   90.00
_cell.angle_beta   90.00
_cell.angle_gamma   90.00
#
_symmetry.space_group_name_H-M   'P 1'
#
loop_
_entity.id
_entity.type
_entity.pdbx_description
1 polymer ?
#
loop_
_entity_poly.entity_id
_entity_poly.type
_entity_poly.pdbx_seq_one_letter_code
_entity_poly.pdbx_strand_id
1 'polypeptide(L)'
;MVSHRSKLNLTLLLSLYIFNIMKIESATYMLQMQVDGSEQMTVDFDGMNFTLSDDLTLTVQDNDCTRTVSLQPPTHDELITGSGYRSGSMLCKSWFAPNRENHREVDEVKEYYEESEP
;
A
#
# COMPACT_ATOMS: atom_id res chain seq x y z
N MET A 1 -20.82 37.02 19.39
CA MET A 1 -19.58 36.54 18.73
C MET A 1 -18.52 35.93 19.67
N VAL A 2 -18.78 35.73 20.98
CA VAL A 2 -17.80 35.13 21.91
C VAL A 2 -17.92 33.60 21.99
N SER A 3 -19.14 33.05 21.83
CA SER A 3 -19.41 31.61 21.91
C SER A 3 -18.74 30.78 20.81
N HIS A 4 -18.59 31.32 19.60
CA HIS A 4 -17.94 30.61 18.49
C HIS A 4 -16.42 30.51 18.67
N ARG A 5 -15.79 31.58 19.18
CA ARG A 5 -14.34 31.63 19.43
C ARG A 5 -13.92 30.74 20.60
N SER A 6 -14.76 30.62 21.64
CA SER A 6 -14.46 29.73 22.78
C SER A 6 -14.57 28.25 22.41
N LYS A 7 -15.57 27.88 21.60
CA LYS A 7 -15.73 26.51 21.08
C LYS A 7 -14.53 26.09 20.22
N LEU A 8 -14.07 26.98 19.34
CA LEU A 8 -12.91 26.72 18.49
C LEU A 8 -11.63 26.48 19.30
N ASN A 9 -11.37 27.31 20.32
CA ASN A 9 -10.22 27.14 21.21
C ASN A 9 -10.29 25.86 22.03
N LEU A 10 -11.47 25.49 22.53
CA LEU A 10 -11.64 24.24 23.30
C LEU A 10 -11.39 23.01 22.42
N THR A 11 -11.93 22.99 21.20
CA THR A 11 -11.70 21.89 20.24
C THR A 11 -10.23 21.77 19.88
N LEU A 12 -9.52 22.90 19.72
CA LEU A 12 -8.10 22.93 19.36
C LEU A 12 -7.21 22.47 20.52
N LEU A 13 -7.56 22.80 21.77
CA LEU A 13 -6.88 22.29 22.95
C LEU A 13 -7.11 20.79 23.15
N LEU A 14 -8.34 20.32 22.91
CA LEU A 14 -8.68 18.90 23.00
C LEU A 14 -7.97 18.08 21.92
N SER A 15 -7.90 18.57 20.68
CA SER A 15 -7.18 17.87 19.61
C SER A 15 -5.68 17.79 19.91
N LEU A 16 -5.05 18.89 20.35
CA LEU A 16 -3.64 18.90 20.76
C LEU A 16 -3.34 17.96 21.94
N TYR A 17 -4.28 17.83 22.88
CA TYR A 17 -4.18 16.88 23.99
C TYR A 17 -4.24 15.43 23.51
N ILE A 18 -5.18 15.11 22.61
CA ILE A 18 -5.32 13.78 22.01
C ILE A 18 -4.06 13.41 21.18
N PHE A 19 -3.53 14.34 20.40
CA PHE A 19 -2.29 14.12 19.64
C PHE A 19 -1.06 13.90 20.54
N ASN A 20 -1.00 14.54 21.72
CA ASN A 20 0.08 14.33 22.68
C ASN A 20 0.10 12.93 23.32
N ILE A 21 -1.07 12.30 23.48
CA ILE A 21 -1.17 10.99 24.13
C ILE A 21 -1.04 9.82 23.15
N MET A 22 -1.16 10.04 21.84
CA MET A 22 -0.97 9.00 20.84
C MET A 22 0.52 8.67 20.69
N LYS A 23 0.97 7.65 21.43
CA LYS A 23 2.26 7.00 21.17
C LYS A 23 2.12 6.10 19.96
N ILE A 24 2.87 6.39 18.91
CA ILE A 24 3.06 5.46 17.80
C ILE A 24 4.12 4.45 18.25
N GLU A 25 3.69 3.23 18.56
CA GLU A 25 4.60 2.12 18.80
C GLU A 25 4.94 1.49 17.45
N SER A 26 6.17 1.65 17.00
CA SER A 26 6.69 0.89 15.86
C SER A 26 7.20 -0.44 16.38
N ALA A 27 6.67 -1.53 15.85
CA ALA A 27 7.17 -2.86 16.13
C ALA A 27 8.03 -3.32 14.94
N THR A 28 9.28 -3.70 15.23
CA THR A 28 10.19 -4.30 14.25
C THR A 28 10.20 -5.79 14.49
N TYR A 29 9.88 -6.59 13.47
CA TYR A 29 9.88 -8.04 13.57
C TYR A 29 10.92 -8.62 12.62
N MET A 30 11.57 -9.71 13.05
CA MET A 30 12.42 -10.53 12.20
C MET A 30 11.63 -11.77 11.82
N LEU A 31 11.52 -12.03 10.53
CA LEU A 31 10.84 -13.21 10.00
C LEU A 31 11.87 -14.30 9.69
N GLN A 32 11.52 -15.54 9.99
CA GLN A 32 12.37 -16.67 9.65
C GLN A 32 12.28 -16.92 8.14
N MET A 33 13.42 -16.82 7.46
CA MET A 33 13.55 -17.13 6.05
C MET A 33 13.94 -18.59 5.86
N GLN A 34 13.26 -19.26 4.94
CA GLN A 34 13.65 -20.58 4.44
C GLN A 34 14.24 -20.40 3.04
N VAL A 35 15.40 -21.02 2.82
CA VAL A 35 16.01 -21.09 1.49
C VAL A 35 15.94 -22.54 1.07
N ASP A 36 15.26 -22.81 -0.04
CA ASP A 36 15.16 -24.16 -0.58
C ASP A 36 16.39 -24.53 -1.44
N GLY A 37 16.43 -25.78 -1.91
CA GLY A 37 17.50 -26.27 -2.78
C GLY A 37 17.55 -25.61 -4.17
N SER A 38 16.60 -24.73 -4.49
CA SER A 38 16.56 -23.91 -5.71
C SER A 38 16.95 -22.45 -5.46
N GLU A 39 17.52 -22.15 -4.30
CA GLU A 39 17.91 -20.81 -3.85
C GLU A 39 16.75 -19.81 -3.70
N GLN A 40 15.49 -20.29 -3.78
CA GLN A 40 14.33 -19.45 -3.57
C GLN A 40 14.14 -19.15 -2.09
N MET A 41 14.00 -17.86 -1.79
CA MET A 41 13.75 -17.38 -0.43
C MET A 41 12.24 -17.36 -0.20
N THR A 42 11.77 -18.16 0.77
CA THR A 42 10.38 -18.19 1.20
C THR A 42 10.26 -17.74 2.65
N VAL A 43 9.26 -16.91 2.92
CA VAL A 43 8.89 -16.44 4.26
C VAL A 43 7.40 -16.68 4.45
N ASP A 44 7.03 -17.40 5.51
CA ASP A 44 5.64 -17.47 5.96
C ASP A 44 5.40 -16.40 7.02
N PHE A 45 4.38 -15.57 6.82
CA PHE A 45 3.97 -14.58 7.79
C PHE A 45 2.46 -14.37 7.73
N ASP A 46 1.79 -14.56 8.86
CA ASP A 46 0.35 -14.32 9.02
C ASP A 46 -0.52 -15.10 8.01
N GLY A 47 -0.14 -16.33 7.70
CA GLY A 47 -0.86 -17.18 6.73
C GLY A 47 -0.67 -16.76 5.27
N MET A 48 0.28 -15.86 5.00
CA MET A 48 0.72 -15.51 3.66
C MET A 48 2.13 -16.08 3.42
N ASN A 49 2.32 -16.69 2.26
CA ASN A 49 3.61 -17.13 1.76
C ASN A 49 4.19 -16.05 0.85
N PHE A 50 5.37 -15.56 1.21
CA PHE A 50 6.15 -14.62 0.43
C PHE A 50 7.32 -15.37 -0.19
N THR A 51 7.42 -15.34 -1.51
CA THR A 51 8.56 -15.92 -2.23
C THR A 51 9.22 -14.85 -3.08
N LEU A 52 10.53 -14.72 -2.96
CA LEU A 52 11.33 -13.87 -3.84
C LEU A 52 12.17 -14.75 -4.76
N SER A 53 11.92 -14.62 -6.05
CA SER A 53 12.61 -15.35 -7.10
C SER A 53 13.87 -14.59 -7.56
N ASP A 54 14.80 -15.30 -8.21
CA ASP A 54 16.09 -14.73 -8.67
C ASP A 54 15.93 -13.61 -9.71
N ASP A 55 14.80 -13.61 -10.43
CA ASP A 55 14.41 -12.56 -11.39
C ASP A 55 13.84 -11.30 -10.71
N LEU A 56 13.90 -11.25 -9.38
CA LEU A 56 13.35 -10.21 -8.51
C LEU A 56 11.82 -10.11 -8.58
N THR A 57 11.14 -11.19 -8.93
CA THR A 57 9.68 -11.27 -8.80
C THR A 57 9.31 -11.64 -7.37
N LEU A 58 8.57 -10.73 -6.71
CA LEU A 58 7.93 -11.01 -5.43
C LEU A 58 6.57 -11.68 -5.69
N THR A 59 6.41 -12.88 -5.15
CA THR A 59 5.14 -13.61 -5.13
C THR A 59 4.59 -13.58 -3.71
N VAL A 60 3.34 -13.16 -3.56
CA VAL A 60 2.58 -13.21 -2.31
C VAL A 60 1.39 -14.11 -2.52
N GLN A 61 1.34 -15.20 -1.78
CA GLN A 61 0.28 -16.19 -1.86
C GLN A 61 -0.44 -16.28 -0.52
N ASP A 62 -1.73 -15.96 -0.53
CA ASP A 62 -2.65 -16.33 0.54
C ASP A 62 -3.45 -17.58 0.11
N ASN A 63 -4.39 -18.02 0.94
CA ASN A 63 -5.19 -19.22 0.66
C ASN A 63 -6.02 -19.11 -0.63
N ASP A 64 -6.32 -17.91 -1.12
CA ASP A 64 -7.33 -17.67 -2.15
C ASP A 64 -6.79 -16.94 -3.39
N CYS A 65 -5.67 -16.24 -3.26
CA CYS A 65 -5.07 -15.41 -4.26
C CYS A 65 -3.55 -15.56 -4.28
N THR A 66 -2.99 -15.55 -5.49
CA THR A 66 -1.57 -15.39 -5.75
C THR A 66 -1.36 -14.06 -6.45
N ARG A 67 -0.50 -13.22 -5.90
CA ARG A 67 -0.13 -11.91 -6.43
C ARG A 67 1.35 -11.93 -6.79
N THR A 68 1.70 -11.44 -7.95
CA THR A 68 3.11 -11.31 -8.37
C THR A 68 3.39 -9.87 -8.77
N VAL A 69 4.58 -9.38 -8.43
CA VAL A 69 5.07 -8.07 -8.84
C VAL A 69 6.58 -8.12 -9.09
N SER A 70 7.02 -7.46 -10.16
CA SER A 70 8.45 -7.29 -10.42
C SER A 70 9.04 -6.20 -9.51
N LEU A 71 10.10 -6.54 -8.77
CA LEU A 71 10.90 -5.62 -7.96
C LEU A 71 12.23 -5.28 -8.63
N GLN A 72 12.30 -5.36 -9.97
CA GLN A 72 13.50 -4.99 -10.70
C GLN A 72 13.91 -3.54 -10.37
N PRO A 73 15.23 -3.28 -10.27
CA PRO A 73 15.75 -1.95 -9.98
C PRO A 73 15.19 -0.89 -10.94
N PRO A 74 15.00 0.34 -10.48
CA PRO A 74 14.55 1.44 -11.33
C PRO A 74 15.53 1.68 -12.47
N THR A 75 14.99 1.95 -13.66
CA THR A 75 15.77 2.38 -14.82
C THR A 75 16.28 3.81 -14.62
N HIS A 76 17.21 4.25 -15.47
CA HIS A 76 17.74 5.61 -15.39
C HIS A 76 16.66 6.68 -15.57
N ASP A 77 15.72 6.46 -16.50
CA ASP A 77 14.63 7.38 -16.75
C ASP A 77 13.67 7.45 -15.56
N GLU A 78 13.36 6.31 -14.93
CA GLU A 78 12.53 6.24 -13.71
C GLU A 78 13.19 6.94 -12.51
N LEU A 79 14.53 6.89 -12.42
CA LEU A 79 15.29 7.63 -11.41
C LEU A 79 15.22 9.14 -11.66
N ILE A 80 15.20 9.58 -12.92
CA ILE A 80 15.08 10.99 -13.29
C ILE A 80 13.67 11.51 -13.01
N THR A 81 12.64 10.74 -13.35
CA THR A 81 11.23 11.13 -13.16
C THR A 81 10.74 10.91 -11.73
N GLY A 82 11.48 10.15 -10.91
CA GLY A 82 11.06 9.76 -9.56
C GLY A 82 9.81 8.87 -9.53
N SER A 83 9.43 8.29 -10.67
CA SER A 83 8.23 7.48 -10.82
C SER A 83 8.37 6.46 -11.96
N GLY A 84 7.63 5.37 -11.87
CA GLY A 84 7.64 4.29 -12.86
C GLY A 84 6.50 3.32 -12.66
N TYR A 85 6.37 2.36 -13.56
CA TYR A 85 5.37 1.31 -13.48
C TYR A 85 6.05 -0.06 -13.43
N ARG A 86 5.44 -0.96 -12.68
CA ARG A 86 5.85 -2.36 -12.60
C ARG A 86 4.69 -3.24 -13.01
N SER A 87 4.96 -4.25 -13.82
CA SER A 87 3.98 -5.26 -14.15
C SER A 87 3.71 -6.13 -12.93
N GLY A 88 2.43 -6.33 -12.64
CA GLY A 88 1.98 -7.29 -11.65
C GLY A 88 0.82 -8.12 -12.19
N SER A 89 0.61 -9.28 -11.59
CA SER A 89 -0.53 -10.13 -11.89
C SER A 89 -1.19 -10.61 -10.61
N MET A 90 -2.49 -10.89 -10.70
CA MET A 90 -3.27 -11.45 -9.60
C MET A 90 -4.10 -12.60 -10.13
N LEU A 91 -3.97 -13.76 -9.50
CA LEU A 91 -4.74 -14.96 -9.79
C LEU A 91 -5.48 -15.34 -8.51
N CYS A 92 -6.80 -15.21 -8.51
CA CYS A 92 -7.65 -15.58 -7.38
C CYS A 92 -8.61 -16.70 -7.76
N LYS A 93 -9.04 -17.49 -6.79
CA LYS A 93 -10.19 -18.38 -6.97
C LYS A 93 -11.42 -17.55 -7.38
N SER A 94 -12.23 -18.07 -8.30
CA SER A 94 -13.25 -17.28 -9.03
C SER A 94 -14.28 -16.56 -8.16
N TRP A 95 -14.51 -17.02 -6.93
CA TRP A 95 -15.46 -16.46 -5.97
C TRP A 95 -14.90 -15.27 -5.17
N PHE A 96 -13.58 -15.07 -5.22
CA PHE A 96 -12.87 -13.93 -4.63
C PHE A 96 -12.20 -13.04 -5.67
N ALA A 97 -12.31 -13.39 -6.96
CA ALA A 97 -11.88 -12.50 -8.02
C ALA A 97 -12.66 -11.19 -7.88
N PRO A 98 -11.99 -10.02 -7.71
CA PRO A 98 -12.69 -8.76 -7.68
C PRO A 98 -13.50 -8.64 -8.97
N ASN A 99 -14.79 -8.31 -8.84
CA ASN A 99 -15.67 -8.20 -10.00
C ASN A 99 -15.07 -7.18 -10.97
N ARG A 100 -14.60 -7.64 -12.12
CA ARG A 100 -13.77 -6.88 -13.07
C ARG A 100 -14.52 -5.70 -13.71
N GLU A 101 -15.83 -5.61 -13.49
CA GLU A 101 -16.71 -4.56 -14.00
C GLU A 101 -16.63 -3.23 -13.24
N ASN A 102 -16.08 -3.18 -12.02
CA ASN A 102 -16.03 -1.94 -11.22
C ASN A 102 -14.66 -1.23 -11.17
N HIS A 103 -13.65 -1.67 -11.93
CA HIS A 103 -12.37 -0.95 -12.04
C HIS A 103 -12.32 0.00 -13.24
N ARG A 104 -13.44 0.65 -13.51
CA ARG A 104 -13.52 1.80 -14.42
C ARG A 104 -13.85 3.07 -13.64
N GLU A 105 -13.19 3.27 -12.49
CA GLU A 105 -13.40 4.44 -11.62
C GLU A 105 -12.06 4.91 -11.02
N VAL A 106 -11.05 5.10 -11.87
CA VAL A 106 -9.86 5.93 -11.52
C VAL A 106 -9.51 6.94 -12.62
N ASP A 107 -10.21 6.92 -13.77
CA ASP A 107 -9.99 7.90 -14.84
C ASP A 107 -10.95 9.12 -14.78
N GLU A 108 -11.93 9.16 -13.87
CA GLU A 108 -12.87 10.31 -13.76
C GLU A 108 -12.52 11.35 -12.68
N VAL A 109 -11.41 11.20 -11.94
CA VAL A 109 -10.97 12.24 -10.96
C VAL A 109 -10.02 13.27 -11.61
N LYS A 110 -10.27 13.63 -12.88
CA LYS A 110 -9.52 14.67 -13.59
C LYS A 110 -10.36 15.82 -14.15
N GLU A 111 -11.62 15.95 -13.76
CA GLU A 111 -12.50 17.03 -14.27
C GLU A 111 -13.02 17.99 -13.20
N TYR A 112 -12.38 18.08 -12.03
CA TYR A 112 -12.84 18.96 -10.93
C TYR A 112 -11.82 19.96 -10.40
N TYR A 113 -10.71 20.21 -11.11
CA TYR A 113 -9.74 21.26 -10.72
C TYR A 113 -9.60 22.38 -11.76
N GLU A 114 -10.68 22.74 -12.43
CA GLU A 114 -10.67 23.88 -13.35
C GLU A 114 -11.90 24.77 -13.20
N GLU A 115 -12.34 25.06 -11.97
CA GLU A 115 -13.19 26.24 -11.73
C GLU A 115 -13.27 26.61 -10.24
N SER A 116 -12.40 27.51 -9.79
CA SER A 116 -12.67 28.53 -8.75
C SER A 116 -11.39 29.21 -8.23
N GLU A 117 -10.75 30.01 -9.09
CA GLU A 117 -10.26 31.32 -8.61
C GLU A 117 -11.42 32.29 -8.73
N PRO A 118 -11.76 33.00 -7.64
CA PRO A 118 -11.38 34.41 -7.58
C PRO A 118 -10.78 34.85 -6.23
#